data_AF-A0A7V3VYR0-F1
#
_entry.id   AF-A0A7V3VYR0-F1
#
_cell.length_a   1.000
_cell.length_b   1.000
_cell.length_c   1.000
_cell.angle_alpha   90.00
_cell.angle_beta   90.00
_cell.angle_gamma   90.00
#
_symmetry.space_group_name_H-M   'P 1'
#
loop_
_entity.id
_entity.type
_entity.pdbx_description
1 polymer ?
#
loop_
_entity_poly.entity_id
_entity_poly.type
_entity_poly.pdbx_seq_one_letter_code
_entity_poly.pdbx_strand_id
1 'polypeptide(L)'
;MLSLITNMGSLVAQSNLNNANNALNISLQRLSSGLRINSGADDPAGLVISQEQMAQMSGLQAAITNTSKDTNVVQIADGGLNEINSLLLQIRGLAVDAANTGANDPNTLAADQAQIANALQTITRIATSTQFGSDQLLNGNHAATATISSNALTGGKGTVSALATAETASGTYTATIASLATQATATGTQAISTGLVLGAGQT
;
A
#
# COMPACT_ATOMS: atom_id res chain seq x y z
N MET A 1 48.21 -41.81 48.46
CA MET A 1 48.95 -40.56 48.72
C MET A 1 48.04 -39.38 48.39
N LEU A 2 47.69 -38.55 49.38
CA LEU A 2 47.07 -37.25 49.13
C LEU A 2 48.15 -36.35 48.51
N SER A 3 47.96 -35.94 47.25
CA SER A 3 48.82 -34.94 46.62
C SER A 3 48.60 -33.59 47.31
N LEU A 4 49.60 -33.10 48.04
CA LEU A 4 49.63 -31.77 48.66
C LEU A 4 49.63 -30.63 47.63
N ILE A 5 49.81 -30.93 46.34
CA ILE A 5 49.91 -29.94 45.26
C ILE A 5 48.55 -29.67 44.61
N THR A 6 47.58 -30.59 44.69
CA THR A 6 46.26 -30.41 44.07
C THR A 6 45.15 -30.94 44.99
N ASN A 7 44.43 -30.02 45.63
CA ASN A 7 43.28 -30.36 46.48
C ASN A 7 42.03 -30.58 45.61
N MET A 8 41.71 -31.86 45.39
CA MET A 8 40.56 -32.26 44.57
C MET A 8 39.21 -31.80 45.14
N GLY A 9 39.05 -31.80 46.47
CA GLY A 9 37.81 -31.33 47.11
C GLY A 9 37.59 -29.83 46.93
N SER A 10 38.68 -29.04 47.03
CA SER A 10 38.65 -27.60 46.75
C SER A 10 38.40 -27.30 45.28
N LEU A 11 38.98 -28.09 44.36
CA LEU A 11 38.77 -27.93 42.91
C LEU A 11 37.30 -28.22 42.51
N VAL A 12 36.70 -29.27 43.09
CA VAL A 12 35.27 -29.59 42.88
C VAL A 12 34.38 -28.50 43.48
N ALA A 13 34.68 -28.01 44.68
CA ALA A 13 33.95 -26.91 45.29
C ALA A 13 34.02 -25.63 44.43
N GLN A 14 35.21 -25.30 43.90
CA GLN A 14 35.39 -24.16 43.00
C GLN A 14 34.61 -24.33 41.69
N SER A 15 34.60 -25.53 41.11
CA SER A 15 33.80 -25.83 39.90
C SER A 15 32.30 -25.67 40.15
N ASN A 16 31.80 -26.14 41.30
CA ASN A 16 30.40 -25.99 41.67
C ASN A 16 30.03 -24.52 41.94
N LEU A 17 30.92 -23.76 42.59
CA LEU A 17 30.73 -22.31 42.77
C LEU A 17 30.72 -21.57 41.43
N ASN A 18 31.59 -21.93 40.48
CA ASN A 18 31.57 -21.34 39.15
C ASN A 18 30.26 -21.63 38.41
N ASN A 19 29.74 -22.86 38.50
CA ASN A 19 28.43 -23.21 37.93
C ASN A 19 27.28 -22.42 38.58
N ALA A 20 27.28 -22.28 39.91
CA ALA A 20 26.27 -21.50 40.63
C ALA A 20 26.31 -20.00 40.27
N ASN A 21 27.51 -19.42 40.15
CA ASN A 21 27.68 -18.04 39.70
C ASN A 21 27.20 -17.83 38.26
N ASN A 22 27.45 -18.79 37.36
CA ASN A 22 26.95 -18.72 35.98
C ASN A 22 25.41 -18.77 35.93
N ALA A 23 24.77 -19.67 36.69
CA ALA A 23 23.31 -19.74 36.77
C ALA A 23 22.68 -18.47 37.37
N LEU A 24 23.33 -17.86 38.38
CA LEU A 24 22.91 -16.58 38.94
C LEU A 24 23.01 -15.45 37.91
N ASN A 25 24.12 -15.35 37.17
CA ASN A 25 24.30 -14.35 36.13
C ASN A 25 23.22 -14.45 35.04
N ILE A 26 22.88 -15.66 34.59
CA ILE A 26 21.80 -15.88 33.61
C ILE A 26 20.45 -15.42 34.18
N SER A 27 20.18 -15.74 35.46
CA SER A 27 18.93 -15.33 36.13
C SER A 27 18.82 -13.81 36.26
N LEU A 28 19.91 -13.14 36.60
CA LEU A 28 19.99 -11.67 36.63
C LEU A 28 19.83 -11.07 35.22
N GLN A 29 20.39 -11.70 34.20
CA GLN A 29 20.26 -11.25 32.81
C GLN A 29 18.82 -11.38 32.31
N ARG A 30 18.12 -12.48 32.64
CA ARG A 30 16.69 -12.67 32.34
C ARG A 30 15.83 -11.68 33.13
N LEU A 31 16.15 -11.43 34.40
CA LEU A 31 15.43 -10.45 35.22
C LEU A 31 15.59 -9.03 34.67
N SER A 32 16.80 -8.64 34.26
CA SER A 32 17.09 -7.31 33.72
C SER A 32 16.51 -7.09 32.32
N SER A 33 16.40 -8.14 31.51
CA SER A 33 15.84 -8.04 30.15
C SER A 33 14.32 -8.28 30.12
N GLY A 34 13.77 -8.94 31.15
CA GLY A 34 12.39 -9.43 31.14
C GLY A 34 12.14 -10.58 30.15
N LEU A 35 13.17 -11.02 29.41
CA LEU A 35 13.07 -12.05 28.38
C LEU A 35 13.57 -13.39 28.93
N ARG A 36 12.77 -14.44 28.73
CA ARG A 36 13.17 -15.80 29.10
C ARG A 36 14.34 -16.31 28.26
N ILE A 37 14.40 -15.93 26.98
CA ILE A 37 15.45 -16.31 26.03
C ILE A 37 16.24 -15.05 25.68
N ASN A 38 17.49 -14.95 26.14
CA ASN A 38 18.34 -13.77 25.93
C ASN A 38 19.60 -14.06 25.08
N SER A 39 19.94 -15.33 24.88
CA SER A 39 21.06 -15.74 24.03
C SER A 39 20.63 -16.92 23.16
N GLY A 40 21.00 -16.88 21.87
CA GLY A 40 20.77 -17.98 20.93
C GLY A 40 21.56 -19.24 21.26
N ALA A 41 22.48 -19.18 22.23
CA ALA A 41 23.19 -20.33 22.76
C ALA A 41 22.34 -21.21 23.70
N ASP A 42 21.29 -20.66 24.31
CA ASP A 42 20.44 -21.35 25.30
C ASP A 42 19.21 -22.00 24.64
N ASP A 43 18.62 -21.32 23.64
CA ASP A 43 17.53 -21.85 22.81
C ASP A 43 17.51 -21.15 21.42
N PRO A 44 18.23 -21.67 20.42
CA PRO A 44 18.29 -21.04 19.10
C PRO A 44 16.94 -21.06 18.37
N ALA A 45 16.16 -22.13 18.53
CA ALA A 45 14.86 -22.27 17.87
C ALA A 45 13.80 -21.34 18.49
N GLY A 46 13.73 -21.27 19.82
CA GLY A 46 12.84 -20.35 20.52
C GLY A 46 13.21 -18.88 20.30
N LEU A 47 14.50 -18.58 20.15
CA LEU A 47 14.95 -17.23 19.78
C LEU A 47 14.48 -16.86 18.36
N VAL A 48 14.60 -17.76 17.38
CA VAL A 48 14.14 -17.49 16.00
C VAL A 48 12.63 -17.26 15.96
N ILE A 49 11.83 -18.12 16.60
CA ILE A 49 10.37 -17.99 16.62
C ILE A 49 9.95 -16.67 17.29
N SER A 50 10.58 -16.30 18.41
CA SER A 50 10.28 -15.04 19.10
C SER A 50 10.66 -13.82 18.26
N GLN A 51 11.76 -13.86 17.49
CA GLN A 51 12.10 -12.80 16.54
C GLN A 51 11.10 -12.71 15.38
N GLU A 52 10.64 -13.85 14.85
CA GLU A 52 9.60 -13.88 13.82
C GLU A 52 8.30 -13.27 14.33
N GLN A 53 7.87 -13.63 15.54
CA GLN A 53 6.69 -13.04 16.18
C GLN A 53 6.87 -11.54 16.43
N MET A 54 8.05 -11.08 16.87
CA MET A 54 8.33 -9.65 17.01
C MET A 54 8.26 -8.92 15.66
N ALA A 55 8.79 -9.51 14.59
CA ALA A 55 8.69 -8.96 13.25
C ALA A 55 7.23 -8.89 12.77
N GLN A 56 6.45 -9.94 13.01
CA GLN A 56 5.01 -9.97 12.70
C GLN A 56 4.24 -8.93 13.51
N MET A 57 4.51 -8.79 14.81
CA MET A 57 3.89 -7.76 15.66
C MET A 57 4.21 -6.35 15.17
N SER A 58 5.47 -6.09 14.80
CA SER A 58 5.88 -4.80 14.24
C SER A 58 5.19 -4.53 12.90
N GLY A 59 5.10 -5.54 12.03
CA GLY A 59 4.37 -5.47 10.77
C GLY A 59 2.88 -5.20 10.98
N LEU A 60 2.25 -5.88 11.93
CA LEU A 60 0.84 -5.68 12.27
C LEU A 60 0.61 -4.28 12.85
N GLN A 61 1.50 -3.78 13.69
CA GLN A 61 1.39 -2.42 14.24
C GLN A 61 1.44 -1.37 13.12
N ALA A 62 2.33 -1.54 12.15
CA ALA A 62 2.38 -0.68 10.98
C ALA A 62 1.10 -0.81 10.12
N ALA A 63 0.59 -2.04 9.94
CA ALA A 63 -0.65 -2.28 9.22
C ALA A 63 -1.85 -1.60 9.90
N ILE A 64 -1.98 -1.68 11.22
CA ILE A 64 -3.04 -1.00 12.00
C ILE A 64 -2.98 0.52 11.79
N THR A 65 -1.78 1.11 11.84
CA THR A 65 -1.60 2.54 11.59
C THR A 65 -1.97 2.91 10.15
N ASN A 66 -1.67 2.05 9.17
CA ASN A 66 -2.07 2.27 7.78
C ASN A 66 -3.60 2.16 7.61
N THR A 67 -4.24 1.13 8.17
CA THR A 67 -5.71 1.00 8.15
C THR A 67 -6.41 2.20 8.79
N SER A 68 -5.84 2.76 9.86
CA SER A 68 -6.38 3.98 10.47
C SER A 68 -6.28 5.18 9.53
N LYS A 69 -5.20 5.32 8.77
CA LYS A 69 -5.07 6.36 7.73
C LYS A 69 -6.06 6.12 6.59
N ASP A 70 -6.21 4.88 6.14
CA ASP A 70 -7.17 4.52 5.09
C ASP A 70 -8.61 4.85 5.52
N THR A 71 -8.94 4.60 6.79
CA THR A 71 -10.23 4.99 7.37
C THR A 71 -10.43 6.50 7.31
N ASN A 72 -9.42 7.30 7.66
CA ASN A 72 -9.51 8.75 7.57
C ASN A 72 -9.70 9.24 6.13
N VAL A 73 -9.01 8.62 5.16
CA VAL A 73 -9.17 8.91 3.73
C VAL A 73 -10.60 8.65 3.29
N VAL A 74 -11.16 7.49 3.65
CA VAL A 74 -12.54 7.11 3.33
C VAL A 74 -13.53 8.07 3.99
N GLN A 75 -13.31 8.48 5.24
CA GLN A 75 -14.19 9.44 5.92
C GLN A 75 -14.20 10.82 5.25
N ILE A 76 -13.05 11.31 4.77
CA ILE A 76 -12.97 12.58 4.03
C ILE A 76 -13.71 12.46 2.69
N ALA A 77 -13.52 11.34 1.99
CA ALA A 77 -14.23 11.06 0.75
C ALA A 77 -15.76 10.98 0.97
N ASP A 78 -16.20 10.26 2.00
CA ASP A 78 -17.61 10.11 2.37
C ASP A 78 -18.25 11.44 2.76
N GLY A 79 -17.54 12.29 3.51
CA GLY A 79 -18.00 13.66 3.80
C GLY A 79 -18.22 14.48 2.53
N GLY A 80 -17.29 14.43 1.57
CA GLY A 80 -17.45 15.09 0.27
C GLY A 80 -18.61 14.52 -0.54
N LEU A 81 -18.81 13.20 -0.54
CA LEU A 81 -19.91 12.54 -1.24
C LEU A 81 -21.28 12.85 -0.62
N ASN A 82 -21.38 13.00 0.70
CA ASN A 82 -22.61 13.42 1.37
C ASN A 82 -23.03 14.84 0.96
N GLU A 83 -22.07 15.75 0.82
CA GLU A 83 -22.33 17.11 0.32
C GLU A 83 -22.81 17.07 -1.15
N ILE A 84 -22.15 16.29 -2.00
CA ILE A 84 -22.57 16.07 -3.39
C ILE A 84 -24.00 15.49 -3.44
N ASN A 85 -24.33 14.51 -2.59
CA ASN A 85 -25.65 13.92 -2.53
C ASN A 85 -26.74 14.96 -2.20
N SER A 86 -26.47 15.83 -1.21
CA SER A 86 -27.39 16.90 -0.82
C SER A 86 -27.64 17.89 -1.96
N LEU A 87 -26.58 18.26 -2.71
CA LEU A 87 -26.69 19.12 -3.89
C LEU A 87 -27.47 18.44 -5.03
N LEU A 88 -27.30 17.14 -5.24
CA LEU A 88 -28.06 16.39 -6.24
C LEU A 88 -29.55 16.31 -5.88
N LEU A 89 -29.89 16.16 -4.60
CA LEU A 89 -31.27 16.22 -4.13
C LEU A 89 -31.88 17.62 -4.35
N GLN A 90 -31.11 18.69 -4.14
CA GLN A 90 -31.53 20.05 -4.45
C GLN A 90 -31.79 20.23 -5.96
N ILE A 91 -30.88 19.77 -6.82
CA ILE A 91 -31.06 19.80 -8.28
C ILE A 91 -32.32 19.03 -8.68
N ARG A 92 -32.58 17.86 -8.07
CA ARG A 92 -33.80 17.09 -8.33
C ARG A 92 -35.06 17.87 -7.94
N GLY A 93 -35.04 18.55 -6.80
CA GLY A 93 -36.14 19.41 -6.37
C GLY A 93 -36.42 20.52 -7.36
N LEU A 94 -35.38 21.25 -7.78
CA LEU A 94 -35.47 22.31 -8.79
C LEU A 94 -35.95 21.79 -10.14
N ALA A 95 -35.54 20.59 -10.55
CA ALA A 95 -36.00 19.98 -11.80
C ALA A 95 -37.49 19.62 -11.76
N VAL A 96 -38.00 19.17 -10.61
CA VAL A 96 -39.44 18.91 -10.42
C VAL A 96 -40.23 20.22 -10.38
N ASP A 97 -39.68 21.24 -9.74
CA ASP A 97 -40.30 22.57 -9.69
C ASP A 97 -40.40 23.18 -11.09
N ALA A 98 -39.31 23.16 -11.85
CA ALA A 98 -39.26 23.58 -13.26
C ALA A 98 -40.23 22.82 -14.17
N ALA A 99 -40.54 21.56 -13.85
CA ALA A 99 -41.52 20.74 -14.59
C ALA A 99 -42.98 21.13 -14.30
N ASN A 100 -43.24 21.93 -13.27
CA ASN A 100 -44.58 22.40 -12.94
C ASN A 100 -44.96 23.61 -13.82
N THR A 101 -45.51 23.33 -15.00
CA THR A 101 -45.89 24.35 -15.99
C THR A 101 -47.07 25.23 -15.59
N GLY A 102 -47.78 24.90 -14.49
CA GLY A 102 -48.96 25.63 -14.04
C GLY A 102 -48.67 26.83 -13.13
N ALA A 103 -47.50 26.86 -12.49
CA ALA A 103 -47.13 27.89 -11.50
C ALA A 103 -45.92 28.75 -11.91
N ASN A 104 -45.18 28.33 -12.96
CA ASN A 104 -43.89 28.92 -13.30
C ASN A 104 -43.96 29.97 -14.42
N ASP A 105 -43.30 31.10 -14.18
CA ASP A 105 -43.06 32.18 -15.14
C ASP A 105 -41.70 31.95 -15.82
N PRO A 106 -41.42 32.46 -17.03
CA PRO A 106 -40.11 32.30 -17.67
C PRO A 106 -38.94 32.84 -16.82
N ASN A 107 -39.20 33.83 -15.95
CA ASN A 107 -38.20 34.34 -15.01
C ASN A 107 -37.90 33.35 -13.87
N THR A 108 -38.88 32.62 -13.36
CA THR A 108 -38.65 31.60 -12.31
C THR A 108 -37.87 30.43 -12.89
N LEU A 109 -38.23 29.98 -14.10
CA LEU A 109 -37.51 28.92 -14.80
C LEU A 109 -36.04 29.29 -15.08
N ALA A 110 -35.77 30.55 -15.44
CA ALA A 110 -34.39 31.04 -15.61
C ALA A 110 -33.61 31.07 -14.30
N ALA A 111 -34.25 31.43 -13.18
CA ALA A 111 -33.64 31.42 -11.86
C ALA A 111 -33.31 30.00 -11.38
N ASP A 112 -34.21 29.04 -11.57
CA ASP A 112 -33.99 27.63 -11.24
C ASP A 112 -32.82 27.04 -12.05
N GLN A 113 -32.75 27.35 -13.34
CA GLN A 113 -31.64 26.93 -14.19
C GLN A 113 -30.30 27.51 -13.70
N ALA A 114 -30.28 28.76 -13.24
CA ALA A 114 -29.09 29.37 -12.66
C ALA A 114 -28.68 28.70 -11.34
N GLN A 115 -29.64 28.30 -10.51
CA GLN A 115 -29.35 27.54 -9.29
C GLN A 115 -28.80 26.15 -9.58
N ILE A 116 -29.37 25.43 -10.56
CA ILE A 116 -28.85 24.13 -11.01
C ILE A 116 -27.42 24.27 -11.51
N ALA A 117 -27.11 25.30 -12.31
CA ALA A 117 -25.76 25.55 -12.79
C ALA A 117 -24.75 25.80 -11.65
N ASN A 118 -25.14 26.58 -10.64
CA ASN A 118 -24.31 26.82 -9.45
C ASN A 118 -24.10 25.54 -8.62
N ALA A 119 -25.13 24.71 -8.47
CA ALA A 119 -25.03 23.42 -7.79
C ALA A 119 -24.07 22.48 -8.53
N LEU A 120 -24.15 22.39 -9.86
CA LEU A 120 -23.22 21.60 -10.68
C LEU A 120 -21.77 22.08 -10.58
N GLN A 121 -21.55 23.40 -10.59
CA GLN A 121 -20.23 23.98 -10.38
C GLN A 121 -19.69 23.63 -8.98
N THR A 122 -20.55 23.65 -7.98
CA THR A 122 -20.19 23.30 -6.60
C THR A 122 -19.84 21.82 -6.47
N ILE A 123 -20.60 20.92 -7.10
CA ILE A 123 -20.27 19.49 -7.17
C ILE A 123 -18.87 19.30 -7.79
N THR A 124 -18.60 19.97 -8.92
CA THR A 124 -17.29 19.91 -9.59
C THR A 124 -16.16 20.43 -8.69
N ARG A 125 -16.42 21.49 -7.93
CA ARG A 125 -15.47 22.03 -6.95
C ARG A 125 -15.18 21.02 -5.84
N ILE A 126 -16.21 20.42 -5.24
CA ILE A 126 -16.06 19.42 -4.19
C ILE A 126 -15.26 18.21 -4.72
N ALA A 127 -15.58 17.74 -5.93
CA ALA A 127 -14.86 16.64 -6.56
C ALA A 127 -13.36 16.91 -6.77
N THR A 128 -12.99 18.17 -7.06
CA THR A 128 -11.61 18.57 -7.34
C THR A 128 -10.84 19.06 -6.11
N SER A 129 -11.53 19.54 -5.07
CA SER A 129 -10.92 20.05 -3.83
C SER A 129 -10.86 19.00 -2.71
N THR A 130 -11.60 17.90 -2.81
CA THR A 130 -11.56 16.83 -1.80
C THR A 130 -10.28 16.04 -1.95
N GLN A 131 -9.34 16.25 -1.03
CA GLN A 131 -8.01 15.67 -1.07
C GLN A 131 -7.53 15.20 0.31
N PHE A 132 -6.71 14.16 0.32
CA PHE A 132 -5.92 13.76 1.49
C PHE A 132 -4.44 13.95 1.18
N GLY A 133 -3.79 14.89 1.88
CA GLY A 133 -2.44 15.30 1.54
C GLY A 133 -2.40 15.92 0.14
N SER A 134 -1.69 15.28 -0.79
CA SER A 134 -1.58 15.68 -2.20
C SER A 134 -2.50 14.89 -3.14
N ASP A 135 -3.28 13.95 -2.62
CA ASP A 135 -4.03 12.99 -3.41
C ASP A 135 -5.51 13.36 -3.51
N GLN A 136 -6.05 13.44 -4.73
CA GLN A 136 -7.41 13.89 -5.01
C GLN A 136 -8.38 12.71 -5.03
N LEU A 137 -9.28 12.63 -4.06
CA LEU A 137 -10.03 11.41 -3.78
C LEU A 137 -11.23 11.18 -4.72
N LEU A 138 -11.84 12.26 -5.24
CA LEU A 138 -13.13 12.22 -5.93
C LEU A 138 -13.05 12.58 -7.43
N ASN A 139 -11.86 12.62 -8.02
CA ASN A 139 -11.64 12.99 -9.43
C ASN A 139 -11.76 11.80 -10.41
N GLY A 140 -11.94 10.57 -9.91
CA GLY A 140 -12.01 9.34 -10.73
C GLY A 140 -10.66 8.72 -11.09
N ASN A 141 -9.53 9.33 -10.74
CA ASN A 141 -8.19 8.79 -11.01
C ASN A 141 -7.86 7.55 -10.16
N HIS A 142 -8.62 7.30 -9.10
CA HIS A 142 -8.51 6.10 -8.25
C HIS A 142 -9.25 4.87 -8.82
N ALA A 143 -9.75 4.94 -10.06
CA ALA A 143 -10.29 3.77 -10.74
C ALA A 143 -9.23 2.66 -10.79
N ALA A 144 -9.63 1.43 -10.44
CA ALA A 144 -8.74 0.29 -10.31
C ALA A 144 -7.91 0.07 -11.59
N THR A 145 -6.62 0.41 -11.53
CA THR A 145 -5.67 0.12 -12.60
C THR A 145 -5.16 -1.31 -12.41
N ALA A 146 -5.75 -2.25 -13.13
CA ALA A 146 -5.26 -3.62 -13.19
C ALA A 146 -3.89 -3.65 -13.90
N THR A 147 -2.82 -3.72 -13.11
CA THR A 147 -1.47 -3.90 -13.67
C THR A 147 -1.24 -5.39 -13.92
N ILE A 148 -1.25 -5.81 -15.19
CA ILE A 148 -0.83 -7.17 -15.55
C ILE A 148 0.70 -7.22 -15.49
N SER A 149 1.24 -7.84 -14.44
CA SER A 149 2.65 -8.22 -14.41
C SER A 149 2.79 -9.63 -14.98
N SER A 150 2.82 -9.78 -16.30
CA SER A 150 3.20 -11.04 -16.91
C SER A 150 4.71 -11.15 -16.98
N ASN A 151 5.25 -12.26 -16.46
CA ASN A 151 6.68 -12.61 -16.48
C ASN A 151 7.25 -12.83 -17.91
N ALA A 152 6.44 -12.62 -18.94
CA ALA A 152 6.77 -12.76 -20.37
C ALA A 152 7.09 -11.41 -21.04
N LEU A 153 7.01 -10.29 -20.33
CA LEU A 153 7.40 -8.97 -20.83
C LEU A 153 8.86 -8.70 -20.49
N THR A 154 9.78 -9.25 -21.28
CA THR A 154 11.19 -8.84 -21.27
C THR A 154 11.29 -7.36 -21.70
N GLY A 155 11.35 -6.45 -20.72
CA GLY A 155 11.79 -5.07 -20.93
C GLY A 155 10.71 -3.99 -21.07
N GLY A 156 9.45 -4.24 -20.71
CA GLY A 156 8.42 -3.19 -20.76
C GLY A 156 7.28 -3.42 -19.78
N LYS A 157 7.05 -2.45 -18.88
CA LYS A 157 5.79 -2.33 -18.14
C LYS A 157 4.66 -2.11 -19.16
N GLY A 158 3.95 -3.16 -19.52
CA GLY A 158 2.72 -3.05 -20.31
C GLY A 158 1.60 -2.49 -19.43
N THR A 159 1.21 -1.24 -19.63
CA THR A 159 -0.01 -0.69 -19.04
C THR A 159 -1.20 -1.24 -19.81
N VAL A 160 -1.99 -2.12 -19.20
CA VAL A 160 -3.34 -2.39 -19.68
C VAL A 160 -4.18 -1.20 -19.23
N SER A 161 -4.49 -0.30 -20.17
CA SER A 161 -5.56 0.68 -19.99
C SER A 161 -6.86 -0.11 -20.01
N ALA A 162 -7.20 -0.73 -18.89
CA ALA A 162 -8.52 -1.30 -18.69
C ALA A 162 -9.49 -0.12 -18.70
N LEU A 163 -10.28 -0.10 -19.77
CA LEU A 163 -11.32 0.85 -20.08
C LEU A 163 -12.12 1.22 -18.81
N ALA A 164 -12.07 2.50 -18.44
CA ALA A 164 -12.77 3.09 -17.31
C ALA A 164 -14.29 3.20 -17.56
N THR A 165 -14.94 2.08 -17.86
CA THR A 165 -16.40 2.04 -18.02
C THR A 165 -16.98 0.85 -17.28
N ALA A 166 -17.60 1.17 -16.14
CA ALA A 166 -18.46 0.32 -15.31
C ALA A 166 -17.79 -0.89 -14.62
N GLU A 167 -18.03 -0.97 -13.32
CA GLU A 167 -17.71 -2.05 -12.38
C GLU A 167 -16.98 -3.26 -12.98
N THR A 168 -15.65 -3.29 -12.80
CA THR A 168 -14.83 -4.45 -13.08
C THR A 168 -15.16 -5.54 -12.06
N ALA A 169 -16.14 -6.38 -12.37
CA ALA A 169 -16.44 -7.58 -11.59
C ALA A 169 -15.20 -8.48 -11.52
N SER A 170 -15.00 -9.18 -10.40
CA SER A 170 -13.92 -10.17 -10.28
C SER A 170 -14.05 -11.23 -11.38
N GLY A 171 -13.06 -11.32 -12.27
CA GLY A 171 -13.11 -12.19 -13.44
C GLY A 171 -11.74 -12.36 -14.10
N THR A 172 -11.59 -13.45 -14.86
CA THR A 172 -10.40 -13.67 -15.70
C THR A 172 -10.58 -12.92 -17.00
N TYR A 173 -9.75 -11.90 -17.24
CA TYR A 173 -9.74 -11.14 -18.48
C TYR A 173 -8.68 -11.70 -19.43
N THR A 174 -9.10 -12.12 -20.62
CA THR A 174 -8.19 -12.57 -21.67
C THR A 174 -7.61 -11.36 -22.39
N ALA A 175 -6.32 -11.10 -22.19
CA ALA A 175 -5.58 -10.08 -22.96
C ALA A 175 -5.12 -10.69 -24.29
N THR A 176 -5.81 -10.34 -25.39
CA THR A 176 -5.37 -10.71 -26.74
C THR A 176 -4.28 -9.76 -27.19
N ILE A 177 -3.03 -10.23 -27.30
CA ILE A 177 -1.93 -9.46 -27.86
C ILE A 177 -2.14 -9.36 -29.38
N ALA A 178 -2.64 -8.22 -29.86
CA ALA A 178 -3.01 -8.02 -31.26
C ALA A 178 -1.81 -7.76 -32.21
N SER A 179 -0.60 -7.54 -31.68
CA SER A 179 0.61 -7.34 -32.47
C SER A 179 1.82 -7.93 -31.76
N LEU A 180 2.55 -8.82 -32.43
CA LEU A 180 3.87 -9.27 -31.96
C LEU A 180 4.80 -8.05 -31.87
N ALA A 181 5.69 -8.02 -30.88
CA ALA A 181 6.69 -6.96 -30.74
C ALA A 181 7.67 -7.03 -31.92
N THR A 182 7.57 -6.09 -32.85
CA THR A 182 8.61 -5.87 -33.88
C THR A 182 9.83 -5.24 -33.21
N GLN A 183 11.04 -5.69 -33.57
CA GLN A 183 12.31 -5.22 -32.97
C GLN A 183 12.40 -3.69 -32.92
N ALA A 184 12.92 -3.17 -31.81
CA ALA A 184 13.14 -1.74 -31.61
C ALA A 184 14.24 -1.22 -32.57
N THR A 185 13.87 -0.33 -33.48
CA THR A 185 14.84 0.44 -34.28
C THR A 185 15.34 1.60 -33.43
N ALA A 186 16.58 1.54 -32.96
CA ALA A 186 17.23 2.65 -32.28
C ALA A 186 17.75 3.66 -33.32
N THR A 187 17.08 4.80 -33.47
CA THR A 187 17.57 5.92 -34.28
C THR A 187 18.40 6.85 -33.39
N GLY A 188 19.72 6.72 -33.42
CA GLY A 188 20.64 7.61 -32.72
C GLY A 188 21.14 8.74 -33.63
N THR A 189 20.98 9.99 -33.20
CA THR A 189 21.37 11.22 -33.93
C THR A 189 22.88 11.54 -33.83
N GLN A 190 23.76 10.53 -33.85
CA GLN A 190 25.21 10.73 -33.84
C GLN A 190 25.84 9.84 -34.92
N ALA A 191 26.58 10.45 -35.85
CA ALA A 191 27.24 9.74 -36.95
C ALA A 191 28.26 8.74 -36.38
N ILE A 192 28.03 7.44 -36.63
CA ILE A 192 28.99 6.39 -36.27
C ILE A 192 30.12 6.42 -37.28
N SER A 193 31.31 6.85 -36.85
CA SER A 193 32.54 6.69 -37.63
C SER A 193 32.82 5.20 -37.83
N THR A 194 32.97 4.79 -39.09
CA THR A 194 33.39 3.48 -39.62
C THR A 194 34.18 2.63 -38.61
N GLY A 195 33.61 1.48 -38.21
CA GLY A 195 34.42 0.44 -37.56
C GLY A 195 33.76 -0.61 -36.67
N LEU A 196 32.44 -0.65 -36.47
CA LEU A 196 31.83 -1.66 -35.58
C LEU A 196 30.80 -2.54 -36.30
N VAL A 197 31.24 -3.75 -36.66
CA VAL A 197 30.39 -4.84 -37.15
C VAL A 197 29.54 -5.35 -35.98
N LEU A 198 28.23 -5.13 -36.05
CA LEU A 198 27.25 -5.78 -35.16
C LEU A 198 26.99 -7.18 -35.70
N GLY A 199 27.73 -8.16 -35.19
CA GLY A 199 27.52 -9.57 -35.49
C GLY A 199 26.14 -10.02 -34.98
N ALA A 200 25.24 -10.34 -35.91
CA ALA A 200 24.00 -11.04 -35.61
C ALA A 200 24.31 -12.53 -35.38
N GLY A 201 24.00 -13.01 -34.17
CA GLY A 201 23.77 -14.42 -33.88
C GLY A 201 25.02 -15.27 -33.65
N GLN A 202 25.15 -15.80 -32.42
CA GLN A 202 25.50 -17.19 -32.16
C GLN A 202 24.94 -17.59 -30.79
N THR A 203 24.01 -18.56 -30.83
CA THR A 203 23.53 -19.50 -29.79
C THR A 203 23.23 -19.01 -28.38
#